data_AF-A0A258J508-F1
#
_entry.id   AF-A0A258J508-F1
#
_cell.length_a   1.000
_cell.length_b   1.000
_cell.length_c   1.000
_cell.angle_alpha   90.00
_cell.angle_beta   90.00
_cell.angle_gamma   90.00
#
_symmetry.space_group_name_H-M   'P 1'
#
loop_
_entity.id
_entity.type
_entity.pdbx_description
1 polymer ?
#
loop_
_entity_poly.entity_id
_entity_poly.type
_entity_poly.pdbx_seq_one_letter_code
_entity_poly.pdbx_strand_id
1 'polypeptide(L)'
;MPDRAPSDPVPTAVPDVAPDAGTPGAAVPFWRAKSLAHMNPTEWESLCDGCGRCCLVKLEDEDSGDIAYTDVVCRLFETHSCHCSDYPNRQEQVSDCVRLTPEAVAELSWLPPTCAYRLLDEGKDLPWWHPLVSGSAETVHEAGISVRGKVAGGEQMFGLFELVDHVVSWPLRWPKGSRGTGLPARRTRAAPRPRKPLTGA
;
A
#
# COMPACT_ATOMS: atom_id res chain seq x y z
N MET A 1 -49.09 -12.35 52.22
CA MET A 1 -48.34 -13.17 51.25
C MET A 1 -48.77 -12.71 49.86
N PRO A 2 -47.80 -12.41 48.98
CA PRO A 2 -47.61 -11.07 48.41
C PRO A 2 -47.88 -11.04 46.91
N ASP A 3 -47.92 -9.85 46.33
CA ASP A 3 -47.47 -9.50 44.97
C ASP A 3 -48.22 -8.20 44.57
N ARG A 4 -47.67 -7.13 44.02
CA ARG A 4 -46.33 -6.80 43.53
C ARG A 4 -46.49 -5.38 42.98
N ALA A 5 -45.89 -4.36 43.60
CA ALA A 5 -45.46 -3.19 42.82
C ALA A 5 -44.22 -3.63 42.00
N PRO A 6 -43.74 -2.94 40.95
CA PRO A 6 -43.90 -1.52 40.57
C PRO A 6 -44.18 -1.41 39.03
N SER A 7 -44.13 -0.31 38.28
CA SER A 7 -43.15 0.78 38.18
C SER A 7 -43.64 1.82 37.17
N ASP A 8 -43.52 3.10 37.49
CA ASP A 8 -43.47 4.16 36.48
C ASP A 8 -42.11 4.13 35.76
N PRO A 9 -42.05 4.48 34.46
CA PRO A 9 -40.80 4.48 33.71
C PRO A 9 -39.92 5.68 34.07
N VAL A 10 -38.66 5.41 34.42
CA VAL A 10 -37.59 6.41 34.55
C VAL A 10 -37.07 6.78 33.15
N PRO A 11 -37.03 8.07 32.76
CA PRO A 11 -36.36 8.48 31.53
C PRO A 11 -34.84 8.47 31.78
N THR A 12 -34.12 7.57 31.10
CA THR A 12 -32.66 7.56 31.14
C THR A 12 -32.15 8.47 30.02
N ALA A 13 -31.60 9.61 30.41
CA ALA A 13 -30.84 10.49 29.54
C ALA A 13 -29.61 9.74 29.00
N VAL A 14 -29.46 9.72 27.68
CA VAL A 14 -28.23 9.32 27.00
C VAL A 14 -27.21 10.44 27.14
N PRO A 15 -26.01 10.19 27.70
CA PRO A 15 -24.97 11.20 27.70
C PRO A 15 -24.34 11.32 26.30
N ASP A 16 -24.35 12.55 25.79
CA ASP A 16 -23.49 13.02 24.70
C ASP A 16 -22.03 12.66 24.97
N VAL A 17 -21.44 11.82 24.12
CA VAL A 17 -19.99 11.57 24.11
C VAL A 17 -19.39 12.33 22.94
N ALA A 18 -18.72 13.44 23.25
CA ALA A 18 -17.84 14.15 22.33
C ALA A 18 -16.60 13.31 22.03
N PRO A 19 -16.06 13.32 20.79
CA PRO A 19 -14.84 12.60 20.46
C PRO A 19 -13.65 13.44 20.93
N ASP A 20 -13.03 13.03 22.03
CA ASP A 20 -11.82 13.68 22.53
C ASP A 20 -10.56 13.10 21.88
N ALA A 21 -9.62 13.99 21.64
CA ALA A 21 -8.41 13.77 20.85
C ALA A 21 -7.33 13.01 21.65
N GLY A 22 -6.71 12.00 21.01
CA GLY A 22 -5.34 11.52 21.21
C GLY A 22 -4.88 11.21 22.65
N THR A 23 -4.82 9.92 23.02
CA THR A 23 -4.29 9.46 24.32
C THR A 23 -3.04 8.57 24.18
N PRO A 24 -2.02 8.70 25.06
CA PRO A 24 -0.78 7.92 25.06
C PRO A 24 -0.96 6.55 25.74
N GLY A 25 -0.52 5.49 25.06
CA GLY A 25 -0.57 4.10 25.51
C GLY A 25 -0.72 3.12 24.34
N ALA A 26 -0.18 3.45 23.17
CA ALA A 26 -0.43 2.72 21.94
C ALA A 26 0.08 1.27 22.08
N ALA A 27 -0.85 0.32 22.11
CA ALA A 27 -0.55 -1.08 21.92
C ALA A 27 0.33 -1.22 20.67
N VAL A 28 1.39 -2.03 20.78
CA VAL A 28 2.30 -2.29 19.66
C VAL A 28 1.45 -2.78 18.47
N PRO A 29 1.55 -2.16 17.28
CA PRO A 29 0.75 -2.57 16.14
C PRO A 29 1.01 -4.03 15.78
N PHE A 30 -0.02 -4.73 15.27
CA PHE A 30 0.07 -6.18 15.05
C PHE A 30 1.22 -6.59 14.12
N TRP A 31 1.54 -5.77 13.11
CA TRP A 31 2.63 -6.04 12.16
C TRP A 31 4.03 -5.95 12.79
N ARG A 32 4.16 -5.30 13.96
CA ARG A 32 5.38 -5.32 14.77
C ARG A 32 5.37 -6.42 15.84
N ALA A 33 4.19 -6.85 16.26
CA ALA A 33 4.03 -7.83 17.33
C ALA A 33 3.99 -9.29 16.84
N LYS A 34 3.60 -9.52 15.58
CA LYS A 34 3.40 -10.85 14.98
C LYS A 34 4.34 -11.06 13.81
N SER A 35 4.84 -12.29 13.66
CA SER A 35 5.43 -12.72 12.41
C SER A 35 4.37 -12.89 11.33
N LEU A 36 4.79 -12.82 10.07
CA LEU A 36 3.94 -13.04 8.89
C LEU A 36 3.11 -14.34 8.97
N ALA A 37 3.74 -15.44 9.37
CA ALA A 37 3.09 -16.75 9.51
C ALA A 37 2.00 -16.82 10.61
N HIS A 38 1.98 -15.87 11.55
CA HIS A 38 0.99 -15.82 12.63
C HIS A 38 -0.12 -14.79 12.39
N MET A 39 -0.13 -14.13 11.23
CA MET A 39 -1.20 -13.20 10.87
C MET A 39 -2.44 -13.97 10.44
N ASN A 40 -3.61 -13.50 10.88
CA ASN A 40 -4.86 -14.00 10.31
C ASN A 40 -5.07 -13.44 8.89
N PRO A 41 -6.01 -13.98 8.09
CA PRO A 41 -6.24 -13.52 6.72
C PRO A 41 -6.53 -12.02 6.60
N THR A 42 -7.30 -11.43 7.52
CA THR A 42 -7.61 -10.00 7.50
C THR A 42 -6.36 -9.15 7.74
N GLU A 43 -5.54 -9.53 8.72
CA GLU A 43 -4.25 -8.88 9.01
C GLU A 43 -3.30 -8.98 7.81
N TRP A 44 -3.21 -10.17 7.20
CA TRP A 44 -2.39 -10.44 6.03
C TRP A 44 -2.77 -9.57 4.82
N GLU A 45 -4.06 -9.52 4.47
CA GLU A 45 -4.53 -8.72 3.33
C GLU A 45 -4.35 -7.22 3.60
N SER A 46 -4.44 -6.77 4.86
CA SER A 46 -4.22 -5.37 5.23
C SER A 46 -2.78 -4.88 5.07
N LEU A 47 -1.82 -5.79 4.91
CA LEU A 47 -0.44 -5.44 4.58
C LEU A 47 -0.30 -4.94 3.13
N CYS A 48 -1.23 -5.27 2.24
CA CYS A 48 -1.17 -4.77 0.87
C CYS A 48 -1.32 -3.24 0.87
N ASP A 49 -0.30 -2.54 0.37
CA ASP A 49 -0.31 -1.07 0.28
C ASP A 49 -1.09 -0.54 -0.93
N GLY A 50 -1.64 -1.40 -1.79
CA GLY A 50 -2.36 -0.98 -2.99
C GLY A 50 -1.47 -0.29 -4.03
N CYS A 51 -0.15 -0.53 -4.03
CA CYS A 51 0.74 0.14 -4.98
C CYS A 51 0.59 -0.34 -6.43
N GLY A 52 0.05 -1.54 -6.65
CA GLY A 52 -0.14 -2.15 -7.98
C GLY A 52 1.12 -2.71 -8.63
N ARG A 53 2.29 -2.67 -7.97
CA ARG A 53 3.56 -3.15 -8.56
C ARG A 53 3.58 -4.66 -8.78
N CYS A 54 2.87 -5.43 -7.97
CA CYS A 54 2.73 -6.87 -8.18
C CYS A 54 1.90 -7.21 -9.43
N CYS A 55 1.02 -6.30 -9.87
CA CYS A 55 0.17 -6.44 -11.06
C CYS A 55 0.85 -6.07 -12.37
N LEU A 56 2.08 -5.55 -12.32
CA LEU A 56 2.88 -5.35 -13.53
C LEU A 56 3.24 -6.72 -14.13
N VAL A 57 3.16 -6.82 -15.45
CA VAL A 57 3.67 -7.96 -16.19
C VAL A 57 5.17 -8.05 -15.97
N LYS A 58 5.66 -9.27 -15.81
CA LYS A 58 7.06 -9.57 -15.56
C LYS A 58 7.56 -10.48 -16.67
N LEU A 59 8.79 -10.24 -17.10
CA LEU A 59 9.48 -11.11 -18.02
C LEU A 59 10.54 -11.87 -17.23
N GLU A 60 10.59 -13.19 -17.43
CA GLU A 60 11.62 -14.05 -16.87
C GLU A 60 12.62 -14.39 -17.97
N ASP A 61 13.90 -14.25 -17.65
CA ASP A 61 14.99 -14.69 -18.50
C ASP A 61 15.13 -16.21 -18.42
N GLU A 62 15.10 -16.89 -19.57
CA GLU A 62 15.05 -18.36 -19.63
C GLU A 62 16.34 -19.06 -19.15
N ASP A 63 17.49 -18.37 -19.25
CA ASP A 63 18.79 -18.92 -18.89
C ASP A 63 19.14 -18.67 -17.41
N SER A 64 18.81 -17.49 -16.89
CA SER A 64 19.18 -17.04 -15.55
C SER A 64 18.06 -17.11 -14.52
N GLY A 65 16.79 -17.11 -14.94
CA GLY A 65 15.64 -16.95 -14.07
C GLY A 65 15.47 -15.53 -13.51
N ASP A 66 16.23 -14.54 -14.03
CA ASP A 66 16.12 -13.16 -13.61
C ASP A 66 14.79 -12.56 -14.06
N ILE A 67 14.15 -11.81 -13.16
CA ILE A 67 12.84 -11.21 -13.40
C ILE A 67 12.95 -9.72 -13.68
N ALA A 68 12.53 -9.32 -14.87
CA ALA A 68 12.41 -7.93 -15.29
C ALA A 68 10.98 -7.41 -15.12
N TYR A 69 10.86 -6.17 -14.64
CA TYR A 69 9.59 -5.44 -14.57
C TYR A 69 9.29 -4.75 -15.90
N THR A 70 8.00 -4.69 -16.27
CA THR A 70 7.52 -3.80 -17.33
C THR A 70 6.62 -2.69 -16.77
N ASP A 71 6.29 -1.70 -17.59
CA ASP A 71 5.23 -0.72 -17.29
C ASP A 71 3.85 -1.12 -17.83
N VAL A 72 3.69 -2.40 -18.20
CA VAL A 72 2.43 -3.01 -18.63
C VAL A 72 1.78 -3.73 -17.45
N VAL A 73 0.46 -3.63 -17.33
CA VAL A 73 -0.31 -4.25 -16.24
C VAL A 73 -1.11 -5.44 -16.72
N CYS A 74 -1.43 -6.36 -15.80
CA CYS A 74 -2.30 -7.49 -16.14
C CYS A 74 -3.71 -7.02 -16.54
N ARG A 75 -4.43 -7.88 -17.27
CA ARG A 75 -5.77 -7.60 -17.80
C ARG A 75 -6.85 -7.30 -16.75
N LEU A 76 -6.60 -7.63 -15.48
CA LEU A 76 -7.53 -7.38 -14.37
C LEU A 76 -7.19 -6.12 -13.55
N PHE A 77 -6.13 -5.39 -13.90
CA PHE A 77 -5.70 -4.25 -13.11
C PHE A 77 -6.39 -2.95 -13.52
N GLU A 78 -7.02 -2.28 -12.56
CA GLU A 78 -7.62 -0.97 -12.75
C GLU A 78 -6.61 0.14 -12.44
N THR A 79 -6.17 0.84 -13.49
CA THR A 79 -5.03 1.77 -13.42
C THR A 79 -5.31 3.02 -12.56
N HIS A 80 -6.56 3.47 -12.49
CA HIS A 80 -6.95 4.61 -11.68
C HIS A 80 -6.98 4.30 -10.18
N SER A 81 -7.66 3.22 -9.80
CA SER A 81 -7.81 2.80 -8.40
C SER A 81 -6.60 2.04 -7.86
N CYS A 82 -5.73 1.54 -8.75
CA CYS A 82 -4.60 0.67 -8.41
C CYS A 82 -5.01 -0.64 -7.71
N HIS A 83 -6.18 -1.17 -8.07
CA HIS A 83 -6.72 -2.42 -7.54
C HIS A 83 -7.01 -3.43 -8.66
N CYS A 84 -7.04 -4.70 -8.28
CA CYS A 84 -7.54 -5.77 -9.15
C CYS A 84 -9.08 -5.68 -9.21
N SER A 85 -9.65 -5.73 -10.41
CA SER A 85 -11.10 -5.71 -10.62
C SER A 85 -11.80 -6.98 -10.12
N ASP A 86 -11.10 -8.11 -10.11
CA ASP A 86 -11.58 -9.37 -9.57
C ASP A 86 -10.49 -10.08 -8.75
N TYR A 87 -10.15 -9.48 -7.61
CA TYR A 87 -9.15 -10.04 -6.71
C TYR A 87 -9.47 -11.47 -6.24
N PRO A 88 -10.71 -11.83 -5.84
CA PRO A 88 -11.02 -13.18 -5.38
C PRO A 88 -10.81 -14.27 -6.42
N ASN A 89 -11.17 -14.04 -7.69
CA ASN A 89 -11.09 -15.05 -8.76
C ASN A 89 -9.88 -14.85 -9.70
N ARG A 90 -8.90 -14.03 -9.29
CA ARG A 90 -7.79 -13.60 -10.16
C ARG A 90 -6.97 -14.74 -10.76
N GLN A 91 -6.77 -15.85 -10.04
CA GLN A 91 -5.97 -16.98 -10.53
C GLN A 91 -6.71 -17.85 -11.54
N GLU A 92 -8.05 -17.84 -11.51
CA GLU A 92 -8.87 -18.52 -12.52
C GLU A 92 -8.83 -17.78 -13.86
N GLN A 93 -8.61 -16.46 -13.80
CA GLN A 93 -8.55 -15.59 -14.96
C GLN A 93 -7.11 -15.37 -15.45
N VAL A 94 -6.15 -15.19 -14.56
CA VAL A 94 -4.74 -14.92 -14.90
C VAL A 94 -3.90 -16.01 -14.24
N SER A 95 -3.51 -17.02 -15.02
CA SER A 95 -2.75 -18.18 -14.55
C SER A 95 -1.45 -17.79 -13.85
N ASP A 96 -0.82 -16.72 -14.34
CA ASP A 96 0.49 -16.26 -13.87
C ASP A 96 0.35 -15.32 -12.66
N CYS A 97 -0.87 -15.08 -12.19
CA CYS A 97 -1.11 -14.27 -11.00
C CYS A 97 -0.66 -15.01 -9.74
N VAL A 98 0.38 -14.47 -9.11
CA VAL A 98 0.94 -15.04 -7.89
C VAL A 98 0.10 -14.64 -6.67
N ARG A 99 -0.32 -15.65 -5.90
CA ARG A 99 -0.87 -15.44 -4.56
C ARG A 99 0.28 -15.28 -3.57
N LEU A 100 0.36 -14.11 -2.96
CA LEU A 100 1.33 -13.87 -1.89
C LEU A 100 0.87 -14.59 -0.62
N THR A 101 1.46 -15.73 -0.32
CA THR A 101 1.40 -16.41 0.98
C THR A 101 2.70 -16.14 1.75
N PRO A 102 2.76 -16.36 3.08
CA PRO A 102 4.01 -16.24 3.83
C PRO A 102 5.16 -17.04 3.21
N GLU A 103 4.89 -18.27 2.76
CA GLU A 103 5.87 -19.16 2.13
C GLU A 103 6.34 -18.59 0.79
N ALA A 104 5.40 -18.14 -0.06
CA ALA A 104 5.75 -17.55 -1.34
C ALA A 104 6.59 -16.28 -1.17
N VAL A 105 6.24 -15.40 -0.22
CA VAL A 105 6.98 -14.15 0.01
C VAL A 105 8.44 -14.42 0.37
N ALA A 106 8.73 -15.48 1.13
CA ALA A 106 10.09 -15.88 1.50
C ALA A 106 10.92 -16.40 0.31
N GLU A 107 10.26 -16.93 -0.72
CA GLU A 107 10.91 -17.51 -1.91
C GLU A 107 11.02 -16.53 -3.09
N LEU A 108 10.10 -15.57 -3.20
CA LEU A 108 10.03 -14.64 -4.34
C LEU A 108 11.16 -13.61 -4.32
N SER A 109 12.09 -13.73 -5.27
CA SER A 109 13.23 -12.81 -5.43
C SER A 109 12.86 -11.42 -5.97
N TRP A 110 11.72 -11.31 -6.67
CA TRP A 110 11.37 -10.15 -7.47
C TRP A 110 10.54 -9.09 -6.74
N LEU A 111 10.03 -9.35 -5.53
CA LEU A 111 9.17 -8.39 -4.84
C LEU A 111 9.86 -7.03 -4.70
N PRO A 112 9.16 -5.90 -4.96
CA PRO A 112 9.77 -4.58 -4.86
C PRO A 112 10.36 -4.36 -3.48
N PRO A 113 11.48 -3.64 -3.34
CA PRO A 113 12.08 -3.38 -2.02
C PRO A 113 11.24 -2.48 -1.12
N THR A 114 10.12 -1.96 -1.63
CA THR A 114 9.11 -1.18 -0.89
C THR A 114 7.89 -2.02 -0.48
N CYS A 115 7.78 -3.27 -0.95
CA CYS A 115 6.62 -4.11 -0.69
C CYS A 115 6.52 -4.44 0.81
N ALA A 116 5.36 -4.19 1.41
CA ALA A 116 5.13 -4.41 2.84
C ALA A 116 5.42 -5.85 3.28
N TYR A 117 4.99 -6.84 2.50
CA TYR A 117 5.26 -8.26 2.77
C TYR A 117 6.76 -8.54 2.87
N ARG A 118 7.53 -8.09 1.86
CA ARG A 118 8.99 -8.22 1.84
C ARG A 118 9.65 -7.48 2.99
N LEU A 119 9.21 -6.25 3.28
CA LEU A 119 9.79 -5.45 4.36
C LEU A 119 9.65 -6.15 5.71
N LEU A 120 8.45 -6.65 6.02
CA LEU A 120 8.17 -7.33 7.28
C LEU A 120 8.87 -8.69 7.37
N ASP A 121 8.97 -9.42 6.26
CA ASP A 121 9.76 -10.66 6.19
C ASP A 121 11.25 -10.42 6.49
N GLU A 122 11.81 -9.33 5.95
CA GLU A 122 13.17 -8.87 6.24
C GLU A 122 13.33 -8.21 7.64
N GLY A 123 12.30 -8.25 8.50
CA GLY A 123 12.32 -7.68 9.85
C GLY A 123 12.33 -6.15 9.90
N LYS A 124 11.99 -5.48 8.79
CA LYS A 124 11.86 -4.02 8.70
C LYS A 124 10.44 -3.60 9.04
N ASP A 125 10.27 -2.33 9.40
CA ASP A 125 8.97 -1.76 9.72
C ASP A 125 8.33 -1.06 8.51
N LEU A 126 7.02 -0.81 8.61
CA LEU A 126 6.24 -0.17 7.56
C LEU A 126 6.59 1.33 7.44
N PRO A 127 6.75 1.84 6.21
CA PRO A 127 7.11 3.23 6.00
C PRO A 127 5.95 4.18 6.30
N TRP A 128 6.26 5.46 6.46
CA TRP A 128 5.29 6.49 6.88
C TRP A 128 4.05 6.64 5.99
N TRP A 129 4.16 6.27 4.72
CA TRP A 129 3.11 6.37 3.71
C TRP A 129 2.27 5.09 3.61
N HIS A 130 2.62 4.03 4.35
CA HIS A 130 1.85 2.80 4.32
C HIS A 130 0.45 3.03 4.94
N PRO A 131 -0.66 2.51 4.38
CA PRO A 131 -2.01 2.77 4.89
C PRO A 131 -2.20 2.43 6.38
N LEU A 132 -1.60 1.34 6.85
CA LEU A 132 -1.59 0.98 8.29
C LEU A 132 -0.87 1.99 9.20
N VAL A 133 0.03 2.81 8.65
CA VAL A 133 0.78 3.84 9.39
C VAL A 133 0.16 5.22 9.21
N SER A 134 -0.20 5.57 7.98
CA SER A 134 -0.73 6.89 7.62
C SER A 134 -2.24 7.02 7.82
N GLY A 135 -2.97 5.89 7.85
CA GLY A 135 -4.43 5.85 7.82
C GLY A 135 -5.04 6.18 6.45
N SER A 136 -4.24 6.32 5.39
CA SER A 136 -4.71 6.75 4.07
C SER A 136 -4.01 6.04 2.92
N ALA A 137 -4.78 5.44 2.01
CA ALA A 137 -4.28 4.87 0.77
C ALA A 137 -3.63 5.91 -0.16
N GLU A 138 -4.09 7.18 -0.11
CA GLU A 138 -3.56 8.21 -1.00
C GLU A 138 -2.09 8.53 -0.74
N THR A 139 -1.60 8.32 0.49
CA THR A 139 -0.18 8.56 0.80
C THR A 139 0.78 7.65 0.01
N VAL A 140 0.33 6.49 -0.46
CA VAL A 140 1.09 5.58 -1.33
C VAL A 140 1.32 6.22 -2.71
N HIS A 141 0.31 6.94 -3.21
CA HIS A 141 0.39 7.69 -4.46
C HIS A 141 1.24 8.95 -4.29
N GLU A 142 1.03 9.71 -3.20
CA GLU A 142 1.80 10.92 -2.87
C GLU A 142 3.30 10.64 -2.69
N ALA A 143 3.65 9.51 -2.06
CA ALA A 143 5.02 9.06 -1.90
C ALA A 143 5.65 8.52 -3.21
N GLY A 144 4.87 8.44 -4.30
CA GLY A 144 5.31 7.97 -5.60
C GLY A 144 5.54 6.46 -5.66
N ILE A 145 5.02 5.70 -4.70
CA ILE A 145 5.20 4.25 -4.62
C ILE A 145 4.35 3.56 -5.68
N SER A 146 3.09 3.97 -5.81
CA SER A 146 2.16 3.33 -6.73
C SER A 146 2.59 3.39 -8.21
N VAL A 147 1.96 2.53 -9.01
CA VAL A 147 2.08 2.53 -10.48
C VAL A 147 1.19 3.59 -11.16
N ARG A 148 0.31 4.28 -10.41
CA ARG A 148 -0.61 5.30 -10.93
C ARG A 148 0.13 6.33 -11.80
N GLY A 149 -0.33 6.50 -13.04
CA GLY A 149 0.25 7.45 -14.01
C GLY A 149 1.60 7.04 -14.61
N LYS A 150 2.05 5.79 -14.42
CA LYS A 150 3.32 5.27 -14.96
C LYS A 150 3.16 4.08 -15.90
N VAL A 151 1.92 3.64 -16.12
CA VAL A 151 1.63 2.42 -16.89
C VAL A 151 1.36 2.76 -18.35
N ALA A 152 1.92 1.97 -19.27
CA ALA A 152 1.67 2.12 -20.70
C ALA A 152 0.30 1.57 -21.10
N GLY A 153 -0.18 0.54 -20.40
CA GLY A 153 -1.47 -0.08 -20.69
C GLY A 153 -1.60 -1.49 -20.13
N GLY A 154 -2.74 -2.14 -20.40
CA GLY A 154 -2.95 -3.55 -20.10
C GLY A 154 -2.30 -4.48 -21.12
N GLU A 155 -1.91 -5.67 -20.67
CA GLU A 155 -1.19 -6.69 -21.44
C GLU A 155 -1.85 -7.08 -22.77
N GLN A 156 -3.17 -7.01 -22.86
CA GLN A 156 -3.94 -7.28 -24.07
C GLN A 156 -3.63 -6.36 -25.26
N MET A 157 -2.97 -5.22 -25.02
CA MET A 157 -2.61 -4.25 -26.06
C MET A 157 -1.22 -4.50 -26.66
N PHE A 158 -0.44 -5.42 -26.10
CA PHE A 158 0.95 -5.65 -26.47
C PHE A 158 1.19 -7.12 -26.83
N GLY A 159 1.98 -7.36 -27.86
CA GLY A 159 2.53 -8.68 -28.15
C GLY A 159 3.64 -9.06 -27.16
N LEU A 160 3.89 -10.36 -27.00
CA LEU A 160 4.93 -10.87 -26.08
C LEU A 160 6.31 -10.23 -26.33
N PHE A 161 6.71 -10.09 -27.60
CA PHE A 161 7.99 -9.47 -27.95
C PHE A 161 7.99 -7.94 -27.73
N GLU A 162 6.84 -7.28 -27.83
CA GLU A 162 6.74 -5.83 -27.57
C GLU A 162 6.94 -5.52 -26.09
N LEU A 163 6.61 -6.43 -25.17
CA LEU A 163 6.82 -6.25 -23.73
C LEU A 163 8.29 -5.96 -23.36
N VAL A 164 9.25 -6.38 -24.18
CA VAL A 164 10.67 -6.11 -23.96
C VAL A 164 10.98 -4.62 -24.05
N ASP A 165 10.29 -3.88 -24.94
CA ASP A 165 10.43 -2.43 -25.08
C ASP A 165 9.81 -1.66 -23.90
N HIS A 166 9.00 -2.35 -23.10
CA HIS A 166 8.32 -1.82 -21.92
C HIS A 166 9.06 -2.12 -20.61
N VAL A 167 10.28 -2.69 -20.66
CA VAL A 167 11.06 -3.01 -19.46
C VAL A 167 11.50 -1.75 -18.71
N VAL A 168 11.21 -1.71 -17.40
CA VAL A 168 11.46 -0.55 -16.53
C VAL A 168 12.09 -0.94 -15.19
N SER A 169 12.95 -0.06 -14.69
CA SER A 169 13.69 -0.27 -13.43
C SER A 169 13.14 0.47 -12.21
N TRP A 170 12.14 1.34 -12.39
CA TRP A 170 11.60 2.14 -11.28
C TRP A 170 10.90 1.33 -10.17
N PRO A 171 10.29 0.15 -10.40
CA PRO A 171 9.71 -0.66 -9.31
C PRO A 171 10.76 -1.17 -8.32
N LEU A 172 12.00 -1.36 -8.78
CA LEU A 172 13.13 -1.80 -7.95
C LEU A 172 13.77 -0.66 -7.16
N ARG A 173 13.28 0.57 -7.30
CA ARG A 173 13.85 1.76 -6.65
C ARG A 173 12.89 2.34 -5.62
N TRP A 174 13.49 2.94 -4.60
CA TRP A 174 12.78 3.77 -3.63
C TRP A 174 12.62 5.18 -4.18
N PRO A 175 11.39 5.71 -4.30
CA PRO A 175 11.18 7.13 -4.59
C PRO A 175 11.85 8.04 -3.55
N LYS A 176 12.27 9.23 -3.98
CA LYS A 176 12.96 10.19 -3.10
C LYS A 176 12.06 10.59 -1.93
N GLY A 177 12.56 10.47 -0.70
CA GLY A 177 11.83 10.84 0.52
C GLY A 177 10.78 9.83 1.00
N SER A 178 10.67 8.68 0.32
CA SER A 178 9.74 7.61 0.74
C SER A 178 10.32 6.66 1.79
N ARG A 179 11.64 6.74 2.06
CA ARG A 179 12.29 5.94 3.11
C ARG A 179 12.07 6.56 4.49
N GLY A 180 11.69 5.73 5.47
CA GLY A 180 11.59 6.12 6.89
C GLY A 180 10.26 5.73 7.55
N THR A 181 10.33 5.49 8.86
CA THR A 181 9.22 5.06 9.72
C THR A 181 8.76 6.26 10.57
N GLY A 182 7.90 7.11 10.01
CA GLY A 182 7.38 8.30 10.69
C GLY A 182 6.95 9.38 9.71
N LEU A 183 5.75 9.95 9.93
CA LEU A 183 5.21 11.01 9.08
C LEU A 183 6.26 12.11 8.88
N PRO A 184 6.60 12.47 7.63
CA PRO A 184 7.58 13.50 7.38
C PRO A 184 7.10 14.79 8.03
N ALA A 185 8.02 15.49 8.71
CA ALA A 185 7.72 16.79 9.28
C ALA A 185 7.10 17.67 8.17
N ARG A 186 5.88 18.16 8.41
CA ARG A 186 5.13 19.02 7.48
C ARG A 186 6.08 20.10 6.98
N ARG A 187 6.49 20.06 5.71
CA ARG A 187 7.34 21.12 5.15
C ARG A 187 6.49 22.39 5.17
N THR A 188 6.77 23.29 6.11
CA THR A 188 6.22 24.64 6.07
C THR A 188 6.63 25.24 4.73
N ARG A 189 5.63 25.65 3.94
CA ARG A 189 5.86 26.35 2.69
C ARG A 189 6.71 27.57 3.02
N ALA A 190 7.97 27.58 2.58
CA ALA A 190 8.84 28.73 2.80
C ALA A 190 8.15 29.98 2.22
N ALA A 191 8.10 31.05 3.01
CA ALA A 191 7.52 32.31 2.60
C ALA A 191 8.18 32.78 1.27
N PRO A 192 7.40 33.33 0.32
CA PRO A 192 7.95 33.85 -0.92
C PRO A 192 9.03 34.89 -0.60
N ARG A 193 10.21 34.73 -1.22
CA ARG A 193 11.32 35.66 -1.04
C ARG A 193 10.86 37.07 -1.44
N PRO A 194 11.19 38.13 -0.66
CA PRO A 194 10.86 39.49 -1.03
C PRO A 194 11.52 39.81 -2.38
N ARG A 195 10.73 40.37 -3.30
CA ARG A 195 11.24 40.84 -4.59
C ARG A 195 12.25 41.96 -4.33
N LYS A 196 13.46 41.82 -4.87
CA LYS A 196 14.47 42.90 -4.86
C LYS A 196 13.87 44.13 -5.57
N PRO A 197 13.96 45.33 -4.99
CA PRO A 197 13.53 46.54 -5.68
C PRO A 197 14.39 46.74 -6.93
N LEU A 198 13.74 47.05 -8.06
CA LEU A 198 14.44 47.53 -9.25
C LEU A 198 15.01 48.92 -8.93
N THR A 199 16.31 49.00 -8.66
CA THR A 199 17.05 50.25 -8.77
C THR A 199 17.25 50.55 -10.26
N GLY A 200 16.55 51.56 -10.74
CA GLY A 200 16.75 52.14 -12.06
C GLY A 200 18.04 52.95 -12.15
N ALA A 201 18.62 52.96 -13.35
CA ALA A 201 19.53 53.95 -13.89
C ALA A 201 19.37 53.93 -15.41
#